data_AF-A0A8E1T3Q3-F1
#
_entry.id   AF-A0A8E1T3Q3-F1
#
_cell.length_a   1.000
_cell.length_b   1.000
_cell.length_c   1.000
_cell.angle_alpha   90.00
_cell.angle_beta   90.00
_cell.angle_gamma   90.00
#
_symmetry.space_group_name_H-M   'P 1'
#
loop_
_entity.id
_entity.type
_entity.pdbx_description
1 polymer ?
#
loop_
_entity_poly.entity_id
_entity_poly.type
_entity_poly.pdbx_seq_one_letter_code
_entity_poly.pdbx_strand_id
1 'polypeptide(L)'
;MLTWGVRVGPKRVRRWPTRRSRAIRQTVRVSVPDPVEYTAKIGAVLDTVRRLLDAGSRADLAPLARRVVDDIVGMLEQHGDLAADLEVRLDQAVTLYARACAARPPDPEQLADWVLEAAFSGRAVAVADFAAALGDAGLARMKSIVDEVLRGKPVEEKLAIAERLQEEIAEASGDVDGLVAILAAKPPRVDVSLKIVRVLRAAGRHSEAIAYAARVLTPQRAEKPRAAKPRAEKPQRKEAPPKEEESIPEYRERIERLIAQKEASAYREAAQCLKKLRTLHKQAGTAEEFTGYVAELVNVHRRKTRLLAEIRSARIALPKG
;
A
#
# COMPACT_ATOMS: atom_id res chain seq x y z
N MET A 1 -54.49 23.70 -7.16
CA MET A 1 -53.50 23.68 -8.26
C MET A 1 -52.73 24.99 -8.22
N LEU A 2 -51.45 24.97 -7.87
CA LEU A 2 -50.42 25.93 -8.29
C LEU A 2 -49.08 25.35 -7.80
N THR A 3 -48.35 24.78 -8.75
CA THR A 3 -47.09 24.06 -8.61
C THR A 3 -45.92 25.05 -8.46
N TRP A 4 -45.17 24.97 -7.36
CA TRP A 4 -43.86 25.62 -7.23
C TRP A 4 -42.76 24.67 -7.71
N GLY A 5 -42.24 24.94 -8.91
CA GLY A 5 -41.06 24.28 -9.45
C GLY A 5 -39.79 24.86 -8.83
N VAL A 6 -39.14 24.08 -7.96
CA VAL A 6 -37.79 24.40 -7.45
C VAL A 6 -36.79 24.03 -8.53
N ARG A 7 -36.33 25.05 -9.25
CA ARG A 7 -35.24 24.94 -10.23
C ARG A 7 -33.91 24.90 -9.47
N VAL A 8 -33.41 23.70 -9.19
CA VAL A 8 -32.10 23.48 -8.57
C VAL A 8 -31.02 23.79 -9.61
N GLY A 9 -30.38 24.95 -9.49
CA GLY A 9 -29.22 25.33 -10.32
C GLY A 9 -27.99 24.50 -9.96
N PRO A 10 -27.07 24.27 -10.92
CA PRO A 10 -25.91 23.40 -10.71
C PRO A 10 -24.95 23.98 -9.66
N LYS A 11 -24.61 23.16 -8.66
CA LYS A 11 -23.59 23.48 -7.65
C LYS A 11 -22.25 23.70 -8.35
N ARG A 12 -21.69 24.90 -8.15
CA ARG A 12 -20.37 25.32 -8.65
C ARG A 12 -19.28 24.36 -8.16
N VAL A 13 -18.55 23.78 -9.11
CA VAL A 13 -17.25 23.14 -8.88
C VAL A 13 -16.31 24.18 -8.28
N ARG A 14 -15.88 23.99 -7.03
CA ARG A 14 -14.89 24.86 -6.39
C ARG A 14 -13.54 24.63 -7.07
N ARG A 15 -13.15 25.62 -7.90
CA ARG A 15 -11.80 25.75 -8.46
C ARG A 15 -10.89 26.22 -7.34
N TRP A 16 -9.83 25.47 -7.05
CA TRP A 16 -8.83 25.81 -6.04
C TRP A 16 -8.18 27.16 -6.38
N PRO A 17 -8.17 28.15 -5.47
CA PRO A 17 -7.50 29.41 -5.74
C PRO A 17 -6.00 29.28 -5.51
N THR A 18 -5.23 29.28 -6.61
CA THR A 18 -3.78 29.55 -6.57
C THR A 18 -3.56 31.01 -6.13
N ARG A 19 -3.41 31.25 -4.82
CA ARG A 19 -2.95 32.54 -4.31
C ARG A 19 -1.47 32.72 -4.67
N ARG A 20 -1.20 33.27 -5.86
CA ARG A 20 0.08 33.93 -6.16
C ARG A 20 0.00 35.36 -5.66
N SER A 21 0.43 35.59 -4.43
CA SER A 21 0.71 36.94 -3.93
C SER A 21 2.10 37.35 -4.39
N ARG A 22 2.14 38.22 -5.41
CA ARG A 22 3.36 38.91 -5.85
C ARG A 22 3.64 40.02 -4.85
N ALA A 23 4.58 39.79 -3.93
CA ALA A 23 5.11 40.81 -3.04
C ALA A 23 6.59 41.00 -3.32
N ILE A 24 6.93 42.22 -3.72
CA ILE A 24 8.30 42.71 -3.91
C ILE A 24 9.03 42.61 -2.56
N ARG A 25 10.16 41.89 -2.51
CA ARG A 25 11.11 41.96 -1.38
C ARG A 25 12.52 42.06 -1.93
N GLN A 26 13.25 43.04 -1.40
CA GLN A 26 14.68 43.26 -1.57
C GLN A 26 15.45 41.95 -1.43
N THR A 27 16.34 41.70 -2.39
CA THR A 27 17.31 40.61 -2.40
C THR A 27 18.40 40.89 -1.36
N VAL A 28 18.08 40.65 -0.09
CA VAL A 28 19.09 40.09 0.80
C VAL A 28 19.36 38.71 0.21
N ARG A 29 20.57 38.49 -0.30
CA ARG A 29 21.03 37.16 -0.71
C ARG A 29 21.17 36.35 0.58
N VAL A 30 20.05 35.86 1.12
CA VAL A 30 20.04 34.91 2.22
C VAL A 30 20.82 33.73 1.69
N SER A 31 22.01 33.50 2.25
CA SER A 31 22.78 32.30 1.96
C SER A 31 21.83 31.15 2.21
N VAL A 32 21.48 30.40 1.16
CA VAL A 32 20.73 29.16 1.34
C VAL A 32 21.56 28.36 2.35
N PRO A 33 21.00 28.00 3.52
CA PRO A 33 21.73 27.21 4.50
C PRO A 33 22.29 25.99 3.80
N ASP A 34 23.51 25.57 4.15
CA ASP A 34 24.09 24.34 3.62
C ASP A 34 23.03 23.22 3.78
N PRO A 35 22.61 22.55 2.70
CA PRO A 35 21.52 21.58 2.79
C PRO A 35 21.80 20.45 3.79
N VAL A 36 23.08 20.13 4.04
CA VAL A 36 23.49 19.20 5.09
C VAL A 36 23.19 19.76 6.49
N GLU A 37 23.50 21.04 6.72
CA GLU A 37 23.18 21.72 7.97
C GLU A 37 21.66 21.83 8.20
N TYR A 38 20.90 22.09 7.13
CA TYR A 38 19.44 22.16 7.20
C TYR A 38 18.80 20.80 7.51
N THR A 39 19.24 19.72 6.87
CA THR A 39 18.76 18.36 7.17
C THR A 39 19.09 17.93 8.60
N ALA A 40 20.27 18.31 9.12
CA ALA A 40 20.62 18.09 10.52
C ALA A 40 19.69 18.85 11.48
N LYS A 41 19.36 20.12 11.18
CA LYS A 41 18.41 20.92 11.96
C LYS A 41 17.01 20.30 11.98
N ILE A 42 16.49 19.85 10.82
CA ILE A 42 15.20 19.13 10.76
C ILE A 42 15.25 17.89 11.64
N GLY A 43 16.33 17.10 11.57
CA GLY A 43 16.51 15.92 12.42
C GLY A 43 16.38 16.23 13.92
N ALA A 44 17.09 17.26 14.39
CA ALA A 44 17.03 17.68 15.79
C ALA A 44 15.62 18.13 16.22
N VAL A 45 14.87 18.77 15.32
CA VAL A 45 13.46 19.15 15.58
C VAL A 45 12.58 17.91 15.68
N LEU A 46 12.68 16.97 14.73
CA LEU A 46 11.92 15.72 14.75
C LEU A 46 12.19 14.91 16.03
N ASP A 47 13.46 14.81 16.45
CA ASP A 47 13.84 14.15 17.69
C ASP A 47 13.26 14.83 18.93
N THR A 48 13.16 16.16 18.90
CA THR A 48 12.55 16.92 19.99
C THR A 48 11.04 16.72 20.04
N VAL A 49 10.35 16.78 18.91
CA VAL A 49 8.89 16.50 18.83
C VAL A 49 8.62 15.08 19.31
N ARG A 50 9.40 14.09 18.84
CA ARG A 50 9.30 12.70 19.28
C ARG A 50 9.41 12.58 20.80
N ARG A 51 10.47 13.12 21.40
CA ARG A 51 10.67 13.07 22.86
C ARG A 51 9.52 13.73 23.63
N LEU A 52 9.00 14.86 23.15
CA LEU A 52 7.88 15.53 23.82
C LEU A 52 6.57 14.73 23.73
N LEU A 53 6.31 14.09 22.59
CA LEU A 53 5.17 13.17 22.43
C LEU A 53 5.33 11.92 23.30
N ASP A 54 6.52 11.32 23.34
CA ASP A 54 6.82 10.14 24.15
C ASP A 54 6.71 10.45 25.66
N ALA A 55 7.04 11.67 26.08
CA ALA A 55 6.87 12.15 27.45
C ALA A 55 5.42 12.52 27.80
N GLY A 56 4.47 12.43 26.85
CA GLY A 56 3.07 12.79 27.08
C GLY A 56 2.86 14.30 27.32
N SER A 57 3.66 15.15 26.67
CA SER A 57 3.52 16.60 26.79
C SER A 57 2.10 17.07 26.50
N ARG A 58 1.60 18.02 27.31
CA ARG A 58 0.29 18.67 27.10
C ARG A 58 0.31 19.76 26.04
N ALA A 59 1.50 20.13 25.55
CA ALA A 59 1.66 21.13 24.52
C ALA A 59 0.99 20.66 23.22
N ASP A 60 0.40 21.59 22.47
CA ASP A 60 -0.11 21.29 21.14
C ASP A 60 1.06 21.24 20.14
N LEU A 61 1.47 20.01 19.80
CA LEU A 61 2.60 19.76 18.90
C LEU A 61 2.15 19.58 17.44
N ALA A 62 0.84 19.49 17.17
CA ALA A 62 0.35 19.26 15.80
C ALA A 62 0.74 20.41 14.84
N PRO A 63 0.64 21.71 15.20
CA PRO A 63 1.09 22.79 14.33
C PRO A 63 2.59 22.74 14.01
N LEU A 64 3.41 22.38 15.00
CA LEU A 64 4.87 22.27 14.81
C LEU A 64 5.21 21.09 13.90
N ALA A 65 4.63 19.91 14.15
CA ALA A 65 4.85 18.73 13.31
C ALA A 65 4.35 18.97 11.88
N ARG A 66 3.18 19.59 11.72
CA ARG A 66 2.62 20.02 10.43
C ARG A 66 3.59 20.93 9.67
N ARG A 67 4.16 21.92 10.37
CA ARG A 67 5.09 22.86 9.78
C ARG A 67 6.35 22.18 9.27
N VAL A 68 6.89 21.22 10.02
CA VAL A 68 8.06 20.43 9.58
C VAL A 68 7.74 19.62 8.33
N VAL A 69 6.55 19.02 8.25
CA VAL A 69 6.10 18.33 7.02
C VAL A 69 6.08 19.29 5.83
N ASP A 70 5.48 20.48 5.99
CA ASP A 70 5.38 21.46 4.90
C ASP A 70 6.75 22.01 4.47
N ASP A 71 7.66 22.24 5.43
CA ASP A 71 9.01 22.70 5.15
C ASP A 71 9.80 21.63 4.37
N ILE A 72 9.74 20.35 4.78
CA ILE A 72 10.40 19.25 4.04
C ILE A 72 9.84 19.11 2.63
N VAL A 73 8.51 19.17 2.45
CA VAL A 73 7.86 19.10 1.14
C VAL A 73 8.33 20.25 0.25
N GLY A 74 8.33 21.48 0.77
CA GLY A 74 8.81 22.63 -0.01
C GLY A 74 10.28 22.53 -0.40
N MET A 75 11.11 21.82 0.39
CA MET A 75 12.52 21.61 0.08
C MET A 75 12.71 20.52 -0.97
N LEU A 76 11.96 19.43 -0.91
CA LEU A 76 11.94 18.38 -1.94
C LEU A 76 11.55 18.95 -3.31
N GLU A 77 10.59 19.87 -3.35
CA GLU A 77 10.18 20.57 -4.58
C GLU A 77 11.30 21.46 -5.16
N GLN A 78 12.18 22.01 -4.31
CA GLN A 78 13.24 22.94 -4.71
C GLN A 78 14.58 22.24 -5.00
N HIS A 79 14.85 21.10 -4.37
CA HIS A 79 16.16 20.45 -4.35
C HIS A 79 16.05 18.93 -4.55
N GLY A 80 15.93 18.49 -5.80
CA GLY A 80 15.80 17.06 -6.16
C GLY A 80 16.99 16.17 -5.80
N ASP A 81 18.21 16.73 -5.67
CA ASP A 81 19.43 15.95 -5.40
C ASP A 81 19.51 15.42 -3.95
N LEU A 82 18.67 15.92 -3.04
CA LEU A 82 18.63 15.53 -1.62
C LEU A 82 17.44 14.63 -1.30
N ALA A 83 16.78 14.08 -2.33
CA ALA A 83 15.50 13.41 -2.20
C ALA A 83 15.54 12.23 -1.19
N ALA A 84 16.55 11.36 -1.25
CA ALA A 84 16.56 10.14 -0.44
C ALA A 84 16.56 10.40 1.08
N ASP A 85 17.40 11.32 1.58
CA ASP A 85 17.47 11.63 3.01
C ASP A 85 16.25 12.44 3.49
N LEU A 86 15.72 13.31 2.63
CA LEU A 86 14.53 14.10 2.94
C LEU A 86 13.23 13.28 2.88
N GLU A 87 13.13 12.28 2.02
CA GLU A 87 12.00 11.34 1.94
C GLU A 87 11.85 10.56 3.26
N VAL A 88 12.95 10.00 3.79
CA VAL A 88 12.92 9.30 5.09
C VAL A 88 12.49 10.24 6.22
N ARG A 89 12.95 11.50 6.19
CA ARG A 89 12.54 12.51 7.18
C ARG A 89 11.09 12.93 7.01
N LEU A 90 10.58 12.98 5.78
CA LEU A 90 9.18 13.28 5.50
C LEU A 90 8.27 12.19 6.09
N ASP A 91 8.60 10.92 5.88
CA ASP A 91 7.85 9.79 6.46
C ASP A 91 7.81 9.87 8.00
N GLN A 92 8.96 10.19 8.62
CA GLN A 92 9.05 10.41 10.06
C GLN A 92 8.20 11.61 10.52
N ALA A 93 8.25 12.72 9.79
CA ALA A 93 7.50 13.93 10.10
C ALA A 93 5.98 13.70 10.00
N VAL A 94 5.52 12.98 8.98
CA VAL A 94 4.12 12.58 8.79
C VAL A 94 3.67 11.69 9.94
N THR A 95 4.48 10.71 10.33
CA THR A 95 4.20 9.82 11.48
C THR A 95 4.06 10.62 12.77
N LEU A 96 4.98 11.57 13.04
CA LEU A 96 4.92 12.42 14.23
C LEU A 96 3.71 13.37 14.20
N TYR A 97 3.34 13.88 13.02
CA TYR A 97 2.14 14.69 12.85
C TYR A 97 0.88 13.88 13.15
N ALA A 98 0.76 12.64 12.65
CA ALA A 98 -0.35 11.76 12.97
C ALA A 98 -0.47 11.50 14.48
N ARG A 99 0.66 11.20 15.14
CA ARG A 99 0.72 11.03 16.60
C ARG A 99 0.30 12.29 17.36
N ALA A 100 0.75 13.47 16.92
CA ALA A 100 0.37 14.74 17.54
C ALA A 100 -1.13 15.03 17.39
N CYS A 101 -1.70 14.77 16.20
CA CYS A 101 -3.14 14.85 15.97
C CYS A 101 -3.91 13.86 16.84
N ALA A 102 -3.42 12.64 17.05
CA ALA A 102 -4.09 11.68 17.93
C ALA A 102 -4.06 12.13 19.40
N ALA A 103 -2.97 12.76 19.84
CA ALA A 103 -2.86 13.30 21.21
C ALA A 103 -3.78 14.52 21.43
N ARG A 104 -3.96 15.36 20.40
CA ARG A 104 -4.84 16.52 20.43
C ARG A 104 -5.49 16.70 19.06
N PRO A 105 -6.70 16.13 18.85
CA PRO A 105 -7.36 16.19 17.55
C PRO A 105 -7.60 17.62 17.07
N PRO A 106 -7.16 17.98 15.85
CA PRO A 106 -7.58 19.21 15.20
C PRO A 106 -9.03 19.08 14.71
N ASP A 107 -9.51 20.09 13.99
CA ASP A 107 -10.80 20.00 13.29
C ASP A 107 -10.81 18.78 12.33
N PRO A 108 -11.73 17.82 12.50
CA PRO A 108 -11.76 16.59 11.71
C PRO A 108 -11.86 16.82 10.21
N GLU A 109 -12.59 17.85 9.81
CA GLU A 109 -12.82 18.13 8.39
C GLU A 109 -11.58 18.70 7.71
N GLN A 110 -10.90 19.65 8.37
CA GLN A 110 -9.63 20.19 7.90
C GLN A 110 -8.53 19.12 7.86
N LEU A 111 -8.50 18.22 8.84
CA LEU A 111 -7.56 17.09 8.81
C LEU A 111 -7.85 16.15 7.64
N ALA A 112 -9.12 15.83 7.38
CA ALA A 112 -9.54 15.05 6.23
C ALA A 112 -9.11 15.68 4.90
N ASP A 113 -9.29 17.00 4.73
CA ASP A 113 -8.81 17.74 3.55
C ASP A 113 -7.30 17.57 3.38
N TRP A 114 -6.56 17.74 4.47
CA TRP A 114 -5.12 17.66 4.43
C TRP A 114 -4.62 16.26 4.03
N VAL A 115 -5.18 15.20 4.62
CA VAL A 115 -4.80 13.82 4.32
C VAL A 115 -5.09 13.49 2.85
N LEU A 116 -6.24 13.93 2.34
CA LEU A 116 -6.59 13.73 0.93
C LEU A 116 -5.67 14.52 -0.01
N GLU A 117 -5.41 15.79 0.28
CA GLU A 117 -4.47 16.61 -0.49
C GLU A 117 -3.09 15.93 -0.55
N ALA A 118 -2.61 15.41 0.57
CA ALA A 118 -1.37 14.67 0.65
C ALA A 118 -1.35 13.40 -0.19
N ALA A 119 -2.40 12.58 -0.08
CA ALA A 119 -2.51 11.35 -0.84
C ALA A 119 -2.55 11.63 -2.35
N PHE A 120 -3.33 12.62 -2.79
CA PHE A 120 -3.45 12.98 -4.20
C PHE A 120 -2.23 13.72 -4.76
N SER A 121 -1.38 14.29 -3.91
CA SER A 121 -0.07 14.82 -4.31
C SER A 121 1.01 13.73 -4.37
N GLY A 122 0.65 12.45 -4.23
CA GLY A 122 1.57 11.31 -4.28
C GLY A 122 2.34 11.05 -2.98
N ARG A 123 2.03 11.75 -1.88
CA ARG A 123 2.70 11.52 -0.59
C ARG A 123 2.23 10.22 0.05
N ALA A 124 3.14 9.54 0.72
CA ALA A 124 2.86 8.35 1.51
C ALA A 124 2.17 8.76 2.83
N VAL A 125 0.84 8.78 2.82
CA VAL A 125 -0.01 8.97 3.99
C VAL A 125 -0.98 7.80 4.10
N ALA A 126 -1.03 7.16 5.26
CA ALA A 126 -2.00 6.09 5.54
C ALA A 126 -3.18 6.66 6.34
N VAL A 127 -4.42 6.40 5.91
CA VAL A 127 -5.61 6.88 6.62
C VAL A 127 -5.68 6.33 8.05
N ALA A 128 -5.23 5.09 8.24
CA ALA A 128 -5.20 4.42 9.55
C ALA A 128 -4.41 5.19 10.61
N ASP A 129 -3.31 5.84 10.24
CA ASP A 129 -2.49 6.62 11.19
C ASP A 129 -3.23 7.85 11.73
N PHE A 130 -4.16 8.39 10.94
CA PHE A 130 -4.96 9.56 11.30
C PHE A 130 -6.36 9.20 11.80
N ALA A 131 -6.78 7.94 11.73
CA ALA A 131 -8.16 7.51 11.98
C ALA A 131 -8.69 7.97 13.35
N ALA A 132 -7.87 7.86 14.40
CA ALA A 132 -8.24 8.29 15.75
C ALA A 132 -8.50 9.81 15.84
N ALA A 133 -7.74 10.63 15.12
CA ALA A 133 -7.90 12.08 15.10
C ALA A 133 -9.00 12.55 14.14
N LEU A 134 -9.23 11.80 13.05
CA LEU A 134 -10.31 12.05 12.09
C LEU A 134 -11.69 11.73 12.70
N GLY A 135 -11.79 10.63 13.44
CA GLY A 135 -13.08 10.12 13.92
C GLY A 135 -14.10 9.91 12.78
N ASP A 136 -15.36 9.69 13.15
CA ASP A 136 -16.43 9.41 12.19
C ASP A 136 -16.66 10.59 11.23
N ALA A 137 -16.60 11.82 11.73
CA ALA A 137 -16.83 13.03 10.94
C ALA A 137 -15.77 13.22 9.85
N GLY A 138 -14.49 13.07 10.20
CA GLY A 138 -13.38 13.18 9.24
C GLY A 138 -13.43 12.05 8.21
N LEU A 139 -13.65 10.80 8.63
CA LEU A 139 -13.75 9.65 7.74
C LEU A 139 -14.95 9.75 6.78
N ALA A 140 -16.11 10.20 7.27
CA ALA A 140 -17.29 10.43 6.43
C ALA A 140 -17.04 11.50 5.36
N ARG A 141 -16.33 12.58 5.71
CA ARG A 141 -15.93 13.62 4.76
C ARG A 141 -14.96 13.10 3.73
N MET A 142 -13.95 12.33 4.14
CA MET A 142 -13.02 11.71 3.21
C MET A 142 -13.76 10.80 2.22
N LYS A 143 -14.66 9.95 2.73
CA LYS A 143 -15.50 9.07 1.91
C LYS A 143 -16.29 9.86 0.87
N SER A 144 -16.95 10.94 1.29
CA SER A 144 -17.73 11.79 0.38
C SER A 144 -16.87 12.34 -0.77
N ILE A 145 -15.68 12.85 -0.48
CA ILE A 145 -14.77 13.43 -1.48
C ILE A 145 -14.24 12.35 -2.42
N VAL A 146 -13.84 11.19 -1.89
CA VAL A 146 -13.34 10.07 -2.69
C VAL A 146 -14.43 9.51 -3.61
N ASP A 147 -15.66 9.32 -3.10
CA ASP A 147 -16.81 8.87 -3.89
C ASP A 147 -17.13 9.88 -5.02
N GLU A 148 -17.01 11.19 -4.77
CA GLU A 148 -17.12 12.23 -5.81
C GLU A 148 -16.03 12.12 -6.88
N VAL A 149 -14.78 11.91 -6.47
CA VAL A 149 -13.65 11.73 -7.40
C VAL A 149 -13.88 10.50 -8.29
N LEU A 150 -14.27 9.36 -7.71
CA LEU A 150 -14.53 8.12 -8.44
C LEU A 150 -15.68 8.28 -9.46
N ARG A 151 -16.78 8.95 -9.08
CA ARG A 151 -17.88 9.26 -10.01
C ARG A 151 -17.44 10.15 -11.18
N GLY A 152 -16.45 11.01 -10.96
CA GLY A 152 -15.91 11.93 -11.95
C GLY A 152 -15.08 11.30 -13.06
N LYS A 153 -14.87 9.96 -13.05
CA LYS A 153 -14.00 9.23 -14.00
C LYS A 153 -12.61 9.87 -14.13
N PRO A 154 -11.82 9.84 -13.05
CA PRO A 154 -10.53 10.50 -13.02
C PRO A 154 -9.53 9.81 -13.96
N VAL A 155 -8.44 10.50 -14.29
CA VAL A 155 -7.29 9.88 -14.97
C VAL A 155 -6.72 8.73 -14.14
N GLU A 156 -6.04 7.78 -14.80
CA GLU A 156 -5.60 6.51 -14.22
C GLU A 156 -4.82 6.64 -12.90
N GLU A 157 -3.85 7.56 -12.81
CA GLU A 157 -3.09 7.79 -11.58
C GLU A 157 -3.98 8.22 -10.41
N LYS A 158 -4.89 9.17 -10.67
CA LYS A 158 -5.84 9.66 -9.67
C LYS A 158 -6.91 8.62 -9.33
N LEU A 159 -7.27 7.76 -10.28
CA LEU A 159 -8.17 6.62 -10.06
C LEU A 159 -7.54 5.64 -9.07
N ALA A 160 -6.28 5.24 -9.29
CA ALA A 160 -5.57 4.32 -8.42
C ALA A 160 -5.46 4.84 -6.98
N ILE A 161 -5.18 6.14 -6.81
CA ILE A 161 -5.14 6.78 -5.48
C ILE A 161 -6.54 6.78 -4.84
N ALA A 162 -7.58 7.11 -5.60
CA ALA A 162 -8.96 7.14 -5.09
C ALA A 162 -9.46 5.74 -4.67
N GLU A 163 -9.17 4.70 -5.45
CA GLU A 163 -9.50 3.31 -5.11
C GLU A 163 -8.75 2.82 -3.86
N ARG A 164 -7.46 3.18 -3.72
CA ARG A 164 -6.68 2.91 -2.51
C ARG A 164 -7.32 3.59 -1.30
N LEU A 165 -7.63 4.88 -1.41
CA LEU A 165 -8.24 5.65 -0.33
C LEU A 165 -9.63 5.11 0.04
N GLN A 166 -10.44 4.68 -0.93
CA GLN A 166 -11.76 4.11 -0.65
C GLN A 166 -11.65 2.85 0.21
N GLU A 167 -10.66 1.99 -0.07
CA GLU A 167 -10.36 0.80 0.74
C GLU A 167 -9.86 1.18 2.15
N GLU A 168 -8.87 2.07 2.25
CA GLU A 168 -8.31 2.50 3.54
C GLU A 168 -9.35 3.20 4.44
N ILE A 169 -10.27 3.98 3.85
CA ILE A 169 -11.35 4.63 4.59
C ILE A 169 -12.34 3.60 5.14
N ALA A 170 -12.73 2.60 4.34
CA ALA A 170 -13.63 1.54 4.80
C ALA A 170 -12.99 0.68 5.91
N GLU A 171 -11.68 0.44 5.82
CA GLU A 171 -10.91 -0.19 6.90
C GLU A 171 -10.90 0.66 8.17
N ALA A 172 -10.57 1.95 8.05
CA ALA A 172 -10.47 2.87 9.18
C ALA A 172 -11.81 3.14 9.86
N SER A 173 -12.92 3.15 9.12
CA SER A 173 -14.28 3.32 9.66
C SER A 173 -14.88 2.05 10.25
N GLY A 174 -14.24 0.90 10.04
CA GLY A 174 -14.80 -0.40 10.42
C GLY A 174 -16.02 -0.81 9.59
N ASP A 175 -16.21 -0.25 8.39
CA ASP A 175 -17.29 -0.62 7.47
C ASP A 175 -16.95 -1.96 6.80
N VAL A 176 -17.24 -3.05 7.51
CA VAL A 176 -16.94 -4.42 7.09
C VAL A 176 -17.65 -4.76 5.77
N ASP A 177 -18.93 -4.40 5.65
CA ASP A 177 -19.72 -4.69 4.45
C ASP A 177 -19.23 -3.89 3.24
N GLY A 178 -18.97 -2.59 3.43
CA GLY A 178 -18.39 -1.73 2.40
C GLY A 178 -17.03 -2.23 1.94
N LEU A 179 -16.14 -2.58 2.87
CA LEU A 179 -14.82 -3.11 2.56
C LEU A 179 -14.89 -4.44 1.81
N VAL A 180 -15.77 -5.36 2.23
CA VAL A 180 -15.99 -6.63 1.52
C VAL A 180 -16.52 -6.39 0.11
N ALA A 181 -17.45 -5.45 -0.08
CA ALA A 181 -17.98 -5.11 -1.40
C ALA A 181 -16.89 -4.51 -2.32
N ILE A 182 -16.06 -3.60 -1.79
CA ILE A 182 -14.92 -3.00 -2.52
C ILE A 182 -13.94 -4.09 -2.95
N LEU A 183 -13.52 -4.97 -2.03
CA LEU A 183 -12.58 -6.04 -2.32
C LEU A 183 -13.15 -7.09 -3.29
N ALA A 184 -14.45 -7.43 -3.17
CA ALA A 184 -15.11 -8.40 -4.01
C ALA A 184 -15.33 -7.91 -5.46
N ALA A 185 -15.37 -6.59 -5.68
CA ALA A 185 -15.44 -6.01 -7.02
C ALA A 185 -14.10 -6.11 -7.79
N LYS A 186 -12.98 -6.30 -7.07
CA LYS A 186 -11.65 -6.45 -7.70
C LYS A 186 -11.52 -7.83 -8.36
N PRO A 187 -10.66 -7.96 -9.40
CA PRO A 187 -10.39 -9.25 -10.01
C PRO A 187 -9.97 -10.29 -8.95
N PRO A 188 -10.45 -11.54 -9.05
CA PRO A 188 -10.18 -12.55 -8.05
C PRO A 188 -8.68 -12.86 -8.00
N ARG A 189 -8.05 -12.47 -6.89
CA ARG A 189 -6.66 -12.81 -6.57
C ARG A 189 -6.61 -13.45 -5.19
N VAL A 190 -5.61 -14.30 -4.97
CA VAL A 190 -5.48 -15.07 -3.72
C VAL A 190 -5.32 -14.12 -2.52
N ASP A 191 -4.51 -13.07 -2.66
CA ASP A 191 -4.29 -12.05 -1.64
C ASP A 191 -5.57 -11.27 -1.30
N VAL A 192 -6.34 -10.85 -2.30
CA VAL A 192 -7.64 -10.16 -2.12
C VAL A 192 -8.65 -11.06 -1.42
N SER A 193 -8.73 -12.32 -1.84
CA SER A 193 -9.64 -13.31 -1.23
C SER A 193 -9.29 -13.59 0.23
N LEU A 194 -7.99 -13.72 0.54
CA LEU A 194 -7.53 -13.89 1.92
C LEU A 194 -7.79 -12.63 2.76
N LYS A 195 -7.70 -11.44 2.17
CA LYS A 195 -8.03 -10.18 2.85
C LYS A 195 -9.50 -10.14 3.25
N ILE A 196 -10.42 -10.50 2.35
CA ILE A 196 -11.87 -10.60 2.66
C ILE A 196 -12.13 -11.57 3.82
N VAL A 197 -11.53 -12.76 3.79
CA VAL A 197 -11.69 -13.76 4.86
C VAL A 197 -11.17 -13.23 6.20
N ARG A 198 -10.04 -12.51 6.20
CA ARG A 198 -9.47 -11.89 7.40
C ARG A 198 -10.37 -10.80 7.96
N VAL A 199 -10.90 -9.93 7.10
CA VAL A 199 -11.83 -8.86 7.46
C VAL A 199 -13.09 -9.44 8.12
N LEU A 200 -13.74 -10.42 7.48
CA LEU A 200 -14.92 -11.09 8.03
C LEU A 200 -14.62 -11.79 9.37
N ARG A 201 -13.45 -12.44 9.50
CA ARG A 201 -13.05 -13.09 10.74
C ARG A 201 -12.79 -12.09 11.88
N ALA A 202 -12.11 -10.98 11.59
CA ALA A 202 -11.85 -9.93 12.56
C ALA A 202 -13.15 -9.30 13.08
N ALA A 203 -14.18 -9.26 12.24
CA ALA A 203 -15.52 -8.81 12.59
C ALA A 203 -16.40 -9.88 13.30
N GLY A 204 -15.88 -11.08 13.58
CA GLY A 204 -16.65 -12.18 14.19
C GLY A 204 -17.63 -12.89 13.24
N ARG A 205 -17.67 -12.53 11.95
CA ARG A 205 -18.55 -13.12 10.92
C ARG A 205 -17.96 -14.42 10.36
N HIS A 206 -17.68 -15.37 11.25
CA HIS A 206 -16.99 -16.61 10.93
C HIS A 206 -17.70 -17.46 9.88
N SER A 207 -19.04 -17.55 9.95
CA SER A 207 -19.84 -18.32 8.98
C SER A 207 -19.69 -17.77 7.57
N GLU A 208 -19.71 -16.44 7.40
CA GLU A 208 -19.54 -15.79 6.11
C GLU A 208 -18.10 -15.90 5.59
N ALA A 209 -17.11 -15.81 6.49
CA ALA A 209 -15.72 -16.03 6.13
C ALA A 209 -15.50 -17.45 5.57
N ILE A 210 -16.10 -18.46 6.20
CA ILE A 210 -16.05 -19.87 5.76
C ILE A 210 -16.78 -20.03 4.42
N ALA A 211 -17.98 -19.49 4.28
CA ALA A 211 -18.75 -19.56 3.04
C ALA A 211 -18.02 -18.90 1.87
N TYR A 212 -17.41 -17.73 2.10
CA TYR A 212 -16.61 -17.04 1.11
C TYR A 212 -15.37 -17.86 0.70
N ALA A 213 -14.63 -18.39 1.69
CA ALA A 213 -13.46 -19.22 1.43
C ALA A 213 -13.81 -20.49 0.62
N ALA A 214 -14.90 -21.16 0.97
CA ALA A 214 -15.39 -22.32 0.24
C ALA A 214 -15.68 -21.96 -1.22
N ARG A 215 -16.40 -20.86 -1.47
CA ARG A 215 -16.72 -20.39 -2.83
C ARG A 215 -15.47 -20.10 -3.67
N VAL A 216 -14.44 -19.49 -3.09
CA VAL A 216 -13.17 -19.19 -3.78
C VAL A 216 -12.38 -20.47 -4.09
N LEU A 217 -12.41 -21.47 -3.20
CA LEU A 217 -11.74 -22.76 -3.39
C LEU A 217 -12.50 -23.71 -4.31
N THR A 218 -13.80 -23.50 -4.50
CA THR A 218 -14.64 -24.24 -5.45
C THR A 218 -15.21 -23.30 -6.51
N PRO A 219 -14.42 -22.85 -7.51
CA PRO A 219 -14.86 -21.86 -8.50
C PRO A 219 -16.01 -22.27 -9.46
N GLN A 220 -16.82 -23.30 -9.15
CA GLN A 220 -17.75 -24.06 -10.04
C GLN A 220 -16.99 -25.10 -10.91
N ARG A 221 -17.17 -26.43 -10.86
CA ARG A 221 -18.34 -27.34 -10.90
C ARG A 221 -19.74 -26.78 -10.58
N ALA A 222 -20.28 -26.01 -11.51
CA ALA A 222 -21.71 -25.75 -11.69
C ALA A 222 -21.87 -25.39 -13.18
N GLU A 223 -22.77 -25.94 -13.99
CA GLU A 223 -23.88 -26.87 -13.79
C GLU A 223 -23.84 -27.94 -14.89
N LYS A 224 -24.04 -29.21 -14.55
CA LYS A 224 -24.70 -30.17 -15.47
C LYS A 224 -25.73 -30.93 -14.64
N PRO A 225 -27.00 -31.00 -15.05
CA PRO A 225 -27.98 -31.84 -14.38
C PRO A 225 -27.46 -33.28 -14.37
N ARG A 226 -27.35 -33.87 -13.17
CA ARG A 226 -26.99 -35.28 -13.01
C ARG A 226 -28.16 -36.13 -13.50
N ALA A 227 -28.12 -36.54 -14.76
CA ALA A 227 -28.82 -37.72 -15.21
C ALA A 227 -27.99 -38.96 -14.85
N ALA A 228 -28.66 -39.98 -14.31
CA ALA A 228 -28.07 -41.13 -13.67
C ALA A 228 -27.82 -42.31 -14.64
N LYS A 229 -26.62 -42.92 -14.50
CA LYS A 229 -26.21 -44.34 -14.75
C LYS A 229 -26.16 -44.85 -16.21
N PRO A 230 -25.48 -46.00 -16.52
CA PRO A 230 -24.55 -46.83 -15.74
C PRO A 230 -23.17 -47.09 -16.42
N ARG A 231 -22.32 -47.88 -15.73
CA ARG A 231 -20.97 -48.34 -16.13
C ARG A 231 -20.89 -48.99 -17.53
N ALA A 232 -19.86 -48.65 -18.31
CA ALA A 232 -18.94 -49.60 -18.96
C ALA A 232 -17.75 -48.88 -19.64
N GLU A 233 -16.60 -49.56 -19.58
CA GLU A 233 -15.42 -49.49 -20.46
C GLU A 233 -14.46 -48.28 -20.44
N LYS A 234 -13.19 -48.63 -20.15
CA LYS A 234 -12.01 -47.82 -20.44
C LYS A 234 -11.80 -47.79 -21.96
N PRO A 235 -11.41 -46.63 -22.51
CA PRO A 235 -10.30 -46.62 -23.45
C PRO A 235 -9.22 -45.62 -23.02
N GLN A 236 -7.96 -46.03 -23.20
CA GLN A 236 -6.78 -45.21 -23.00
C GLN A 236 -6.63 -44.13 -24.08
N ARG A 237 -5.99 -43.04 -23.64
CA ARG A 237 -5.08 -42.16 -24.40
C ARG A 237 -5.65 -41.31 -25.55
N LYS A 238 -5.75 -40.01 -25.26
CA LYS A 238 -5.00 -38.98 -26.00
C LYS A 238 -4.45 -37.98 -24.98
N GLU A 239 -3.20 -38.22 -24.59
CA GLU A 239 -2.34 -37.24 -23.91
C GLU A 239 -2.25 -36.00 -24.82
N ALA A 240 -2.94 -34.93 -24.41
CA ALA A 240 -2.57 -33.57 -24.80
C ALA A 240 -1.36 -33.17 -23.94
N PRO A 241 -0.41 -32.39 -24.48
CA PRO A 241 0.97 -32.34 -24.00
C PRO A 241 1.05 -31.89 -22.54
N PRO A 242 1.98 -32.44 -21.74
CA PRO A 242 2.24 -31.93 -20.41
C PRO A 242 2.65 -30.46 -20.56
N LYS A 243 1.93 -29.54 -19.92
CA LYS A 243 2.57 -28.29 -19.52
C LYS A 243 3.60 -28.72 -18.49
N GLU A 244 4.83 -28.80 -18.96
CA GLU A 244 6.08 -29.09 -18.24
C GLU A 244 5.85 -29.13 -16.72
N GLU A 245 5.90 -30.34 -16.14
CA GLU A 245 6.09 -30.52 -14.71
C GLU A 245 7.49 -29.97 -14.38
N GLU A 246 7.60 -28.63 -14.35
CA GLU A 246 8.86 -27.95 -14.10
C GLU A 246 9.38 -28.40 -12.73
N SER A 247 10.41 -29.23 -12.77
CA SER A 247 10.91 -29.95 -11.62
C SER A 247 11.79 -29.03 -10.75
N ILE A 248 11.94 -29.35 -9.46
CA ILE A 248 12.85 -28.64 -8.54
C ILE A 248 14.25 -28.35 -9.17
N PRO A 249 14.92 -29.29 -9.88
CA PRO A 249 16.21 -29.01 -10.51
C PRO A 249 16.15 -27.97 -11.64
N GLU A 250 15.09 -27.94 -12.44
CA GLU A 250 14.94 -26.94 -13.52
C GLU A 250 14.82 -25.53 -12.96
N TYR A 251 14.10 -25.37 -11.84
CA TYR A 251 14.03 -24.08 -11.13
C TYR A 251 15.40 -23.64 -10.60
N ARG A 252 16.22 -24.58 -10.11
CA ARG A 252 17.59 -24.26 -9.65
C ARG A 252 18.48 -23.80 -10.79
N GLU A 253 18.49 -24.53 -11.90
CA GLU A 253 19.28 -24.17 -13.09
C GLU A 253 18.86 -22.80 -13.65
N ARG A 254 17.55 -22.54 -13.71
CA ARG A 254 17.01 -21.26 -14.16
C ARG A 254 17.45 -20.10 -13.27
N ILE A 255 17.45 -20.29 -11.95
CA ILE A 255 17.92 -19.27 -11.00
C ILE A 255 19.40 -18.95 -11.22
N GLU A 256 20.24 -19.98 -11.39
CA GLU A 256 21.68 -19.79 -11.64
C GLU A 256 21.92 -19.04 -12.96
N ARG A 257 21.20 -19.41 -14.02
CA ARG A 257 21.28 -18.76 -15.33
C ARG A 257 20.88 -17.28 -15.26
N LEU A 258 19.80 -16.96 -14.53
CA LEU A 258 19.35 -15.58 -14.33
C LEU A 258 20.35 -14.77 -13.50
N ILE A 259 20.98 -15.36 -12.48
CA ILE A 259 21.99 -14.67 -11.67
C ILE A 259 23.29 -14.42 -12.44
N ALA A 260 23.60 -15.28 -13.43
CA ALA A 260 24.75 -15.14 -14.31
C ALA A 260 24.62 -13.95 -15.28
N GLN A 261 23.40 -13.56 -15.67
CA GLN A 261 23.14 -12.44 -16.60
C GLN A 261 23.49 -11.07 -16.01
N LYS A 262 23.58 -10.94 -14.69
CA LYS A 262 23.97 -9.70 -13.97
C LYS A 262 23.10 -8.46 -14.23
N GLU A 263 21.88 -8.66 -14.70
CA GLU A 263 20.91 -7.58 -14.92
C GLU A 263 19.93 -7.42 -13.75
N ALA A 264 19.39 -6.21 -13.58
CA ALA A 264 18.41 -5.92 -12.52
C ALA A 264 17.09 -6.66 -12.74
N SER A 265 16.63 -6.76 -13.99
CA SER A 265 15.47 -7.57 -14.42
C SER A 265 15.67 -9.05 -14.07
N ALA A 266 16.84 -9.60 -14.42
CA ALA A 266 17.19 -11.00 -14.17
C ALA A 266 17.24 -11.34 -12.68
N TYR A 267 17.69 -10.42 -11.81
CA TYR A 267 17.64 -10.62 -10.35
C TYR A 267 16.22 -10.63 -9.79
N ARG A 268 15.32 -9.82 -10.35
CA ARG A 268 13.91 -9.84 -9.98
C ARG A 268 13.24 -11.14 -10.39
N GLU A 269 13.54 -11.64 -11.59
CA GLU A 269 13.07 -12.94 -12.06
C GLU A 269 13.63 -14.11 -11.25
N ALA A 270 14.91 -14.05 -10.86
CA ALA A 270 15.52 -15.06 -9.99
C ALA A 270 14.80 -15.09 -8.62
N ALA A 271 14.47 -13.93 -8.06
CA ALA A 271 13.71 -13.84 -6.81
C ALA A 271 12.28 -14.40 -6.93
N GLN A 272 11.63 -14.26 -8.10
CA GLN A 272 10.34 -14.90 -8.39
C GLN A 272 10.47 -16.42 -8.52
N CYS A 273 11.51 -16.91 -9.21
CA CYS A 273 11.80 -18.34 -9.32
C CYS A 273 12.05 -18.97 -7.94
N LEU A 274 12.77 -18.27 -7.04
CA LEU A 274 12.96 -18.72 -5.66
C LEU A 274 11.65 -18.84 -4.86
N LYS A 275 10.66 -17.95 -5.07
CA LYS A 275 9.33 -18.08 -4.44
C LYS A 275 8.59 -19.33 -4.90
N LYS A 276 8.68 -19.64 -6.19
CA LYS A 276 8.08 -20.85 -6.77
C LYS A 276 8.79 -22.10 -6.26
N LEU A 277 10.12 -22.11 -6.26
CA LEU A 277 10.94 -23.19 -5.72
C LEU A 277 10.62 -23.47 -4.24
N ARG A 278 10.40 -22.44 -3.42
CA ARG A 278 9.94 -22.60 -2.02
C ARG A 278 8.61 -23.35 -1.93
N THR A 279 7.70 -23.05 -2.85
CA THR A 279 6.36 -23.64 -2.87
C THR A 279 6.43 -25.12 -3.25
N LEU A 280 7.29 -25.47 -4.23
CA LEU A 280 7.54 -26.85 -4.62
C LEU A 280 8.17 -27.66 -3.48
N HIS A 281 9.21 -27.15 -2.82
CA HIS A 281 9.82 -27.81 -1.65
C HIS A 281 8.83 -27.96 -0.48
N LYS A 282 7.91 -27.00 -0.28
CA LYS A 282 6.85 -27.13 0.74
C LYS A 282 5.84 -28.24 0.39
N GLN A 283 5.49 -28.38 -0.89
CA GLN A 283 4.58 -29.42 -1.38
C GLN A 283 5.23 -30.81 -1.36
N ALA A 284 6.53 -30.90 -1.59
CA ALA A 284 7.33 -32.13 -1.53
C ALA A 284 7.76 -32.52 -0.11
N GLY A 285 7.49 -31.69 0.91
CA GLY A 285 7.93 -31.94 2.30
C GLY A 285 9.42 -31.71 2.56
N THR A 286 10.18 -31.21 1.59
CA THR A 286 11.64 -30.99 1.65
C THR A 286 12.00 -29.53 1.92
N ALA A 287 11.32 -28.89 2.88
CA ALA A 287 11.51 -27.46 3.19
C ALA A 287 12.92 -27.11 3.73
N GLU A 288 13.60 -28.07 4.36
CA GLU A 288 14.97 -27.91 4.86
C GLU A 288 15.98 -27.79 3.72
N GLU A 289 15.80 -28.55 2.64
CA GLU A 289 16.66 -28.48 1.44
C GLU A 289 16.57 -27.11 0.75
N PHE A 290 15.38 -26.52 0.72
CA PHE A 290 15.21 -25.15 0.21
C PHE A 290 15.98 -24.13 1.07
N THR A 291 15.94 -24.30 2.39
CA THR A 291 16.64 -23.41 3.32
C THR A 291 18.16 -23.50 3.13
N GLY A 292 18.67 -24.72 2.98
CA GLY A 292 20.09 -24.96 2.65
C GLY A 292 20.49 -24.35 1.31
N TYR A 293 19.68 -24.53 0.26
CA TYR A 293 19.93 -23.95 -1.05
C TYR A 293 19.98 -22.40 -1.02
N VAL A 294 19.04 -21.75 -0.33
CA VAL A 294 19.06 -20.29 -0.20
C VAL A 294 20.27 -19.80 0.59
N ALA A 295 20.69 -20.53 1.63
CA ALA A 295 21.87 -20.18 2.41
C ALA A 295 23.15 -20.20 1.56
N GLU A 296 23.33 -21.25 0.78
CA GLU A 296 24.47 -21.39 -0.14
C GLU A 296 24.45 -20.29 -1.21
N LEU A 297 23.29 -20.06 -1.84
CA LEU A 297 23.13 -19.03 -2.87
C LEU A 297 23.50 -17.63 -2.37
N VAL A 298 23.10 -17.29 -1.14
CA VAL A 298 23.39 -16.00 -0.51
C VAL A 298 24.87 -15.87 -0.17
N ASN A 299 25.50 -16.96 0.28
CA ASN A 299 26.94 -16.98 0.57
C ASN A 299 27.77 -16.77 -0.71
N VAL A 300 27.46 -17.51 -1.77
CA VAL A 300 28.13 -17.41 -3.09
C VAL A 300 27.97 -16.02 -3.70
N HIS A 301 26.81 -15.39 -3.53
CA HIS A 301 26.50 -14.10 -4.14
C HIS A 301 26.47 -12.91 -3.17
N ARG A 302 27.15 -13.01 -2.02
CA ARG A 302 27.14 -11.98 -0.97
C ARG A 302 27.50 -10.55 -1.41
N ARG A 303 28.29 -10.41 -2.47
CA ARG A 303 28.72 -9.10 -3.03
C ARG A 303 27.70 -8.49 -4.00
N LYS A 304 26.69 -9.23 -4.45
CA LYS A 304 25.63 -8.74 -5.36
C LYS A 304 24.49 -8.11 -4.56
N THR A 305 24.71 -6.90 -4.04
CA THR A 305 23.77 -6.19 -3.14
C THR A 305 22.36 -6.05 -3.72
N ARG A 306 22.22 -5.81 -5.03
CA ARG A 306 20.92 -5.75 -5.72
C ARG A 306 20.18 -7.09 -5.73
N LEU A 307 20.89 -8.20 -5.96
CA LEU A 307 20.30 -9.55 -5.86
C LEU A 307 19.81 -9.83 -4.45
N LEU A 308 20.60 -9.47 -3.43
CA LEU A 308 20.19 -9.64 -2.03
C LEU A 308 18.99 -8.77 -1.67
N ALA A 309 18.90 -7.55 -2.20
CA ALA A 309 17.73 -6.69 -2.04
C ALA A 309 16.48 -7.32 -2.66
N GLU A 310 16.56 -7.87 -3.87
CA GLU A 310 15.44 -8.57 -4.51
C GLU A 310 15.01 -9.83 -3.74
N ILE A 311 15.96 -10.60 -3.18
CA ILE A 311 15.65 -11.77 -2.35
C ILE A 311 14.95 -11.36 -1.04
N ARG A 312 15.38 -10.26 -0.40
CA ARG A 312 14.69 -9.70 0.80
C ARG A 312 13.30 -9.20 0.46
N SER A 313 13.17 -8.45 -0.63
CA SER A 313 11.87 -7.98 -1.16
C SER A 313 10.93 -9.12 -1.51
N ALA A 314 11.48 -10.28 -1.87
CA ALA A 314 10.73 -11.51 -2.09
C ALA A 314 10.22 -12.19 -0.81
N ARG A 315 10.47 -11.64 0.38
CA ARG A 315 10.10 -12.23 1.69
C ARG A 315 10.62 -13.66 1.86
N ILE A 316 11.82 -13.91 1.35
CA ILE A 316 12.55 -15.15 1.59
C ILE A 316 13.43 -14.89 2.80
N ALA A 317 13.25 -15.68 3.86
CA ALA A 317 14.06 -15.57 5.06
C ALA A 317 15.52 -15.88 4.70
N LEU A 318 16.39 -14.87 4.85
CA LEU A 318 17.82 -15.07 4.73
C LEU A 318 18.32 -15.66 6.05
N PRO A 319 19.16 -16.71 6.03
CA PRO A 319 19.81 -17.17 7.24
C PRO A 319 20.62 -16.02 7.83
N LYS A 320 20.58 -15.89 9.15
CA LYS A 320 21.42 -14.93 9.87
C LYS A 320 22.87 -15.37 9.69
N GLY A 321 23.66 -14.55 8.99
CA GLY A 321 25.12 -14.61 9.05
C GLY A 321 25.62 -13.86 10.28
#